data_AF-G7LZW6-F1
#
_entry.id   AF-G7LZW6-F1
#
_cell.length_a   1.000
_cell.length_b   1.000
_cell.length_c   1.000
_cell.angle_alpha   90.00
_cell.angle_beta   90.00
_cell.angle_gamma   90.00
#
_symmetry.space_group_name_H-M   'P 1'
#
loop_
_entity.id
_entity.type
_entity.pdbx_description
1 polymer ?
#
loop_
_entity_poly.entity_id
_entity_poly.type
_entity_poly.pdbx_seq_one_letter_code
_entity_poly.pdbx_strand_id
1 'polypeptide(L)'
;MENFTEVKCSATTYLCNIKPNINFSNEGILLVGSINNKSQNYNVFKSLMQFYIPDSDIDSSKRIYLYLFLENLHYAHNNFTISISLHSTDSDINVSTVNWLTCPKRNALSEMNINIPSQSTKKYIKIDISNIIKSLNSNTNIYNIVLEPLNLKPSYMIQFDSSNSENPPYLVAIKDFFNNEDSSNSPEIDNSDFDTSNNTDADTDIDSHSDNDNYNTEINEELENEDISLNDKFNTENSSDKIINELNTQNSKFDKLEHNLLNLIDSFSTVVDNVKNNSAAIDNDIVPTINKFAENFSNINNSTDILKNYIEDHTNSYTDFSTNLSSKLNELIKTEIENLKTSVNNDLLQLKNSNAQNISDLDGLVKNISSDINDNINLLKSPIEKLLDQTNSTMETILNNLIKTEIDALKNSVENLNSKASTTSDSAELLKNEINALKNSVNDDISLLHSYVASSVSSLNDSIKGINETLSQLSAQLSKLSEAKDTINHESI
;
A
#
# COMPACT_ATOMS: atom_id res chain seq x y z
N MET A 1 -35.50 5.79 19.16
CA MET A 1 -34.63 5.35 18.04
C MET A 1 -34.25 6.62 17.31
N GLU A 2 -33.00 7.09 17.38
CA GLU A 2 -32.62 8.33 16.70
C GLU A 2 -32.80 8.15 15.20
N ASN A 3 -33.53 9.06 14.54
CA ASN A 3 -33.68 9.03 13.09
C ASN A 3 -32.37 9.53 12.48
N PHE A 4 -31.71 8.69 11.68
CA PHE A 4 -30.44 9.03 11.06
C PHE A 4 -30.44 8.69 9.57
N THR A 5 -29.70 9.49 8.81
CA THR A 5 -29.39 9.23 7.40
C THR A 5 -27.91 8.88 7.29
N GLU A 6 -27.60 7.75 6.65
CA GLU A 6 -26.24 7.39 6.27
C GLU A 6 -25.97 7.85 4.83
N VAL A 7 -24.86 8.55 4.62
CA VAL A 7 -24.44 9.02 3.30
C VAL A 7 -23.07 8.42 2.95
N LYS A 8 -23.04 7.58 1.92
CA LYS A 8 -21.80 6.98 1.44
C LYS A 8 -20.94 8.01 0.71
N CYS A 9 -19.62 7.89 0.84
CA CYS A 9 -18.69 8.69 0.05
C CYS A 9 -18.83 8.32 -1.44
N SER A 10 -19.06 9.33 -2.28
CA SER A 10 -19.31 9.16 -3.71
C SER A 10 -18.01 8.98 -4.50
N ALA A 11 -16.96 9.70 -4.11
CA ALA A 11 -15.65 9.63 -4.74
C ALA A 11 -14.56 10.07 -3.78
N THR A 12 -13.36 9.51 -3.96
CA THR A 12 -12.19 9.85 -3.16
C THR A 12 -10.95 9.96 -4.03
N THR A 13 -9.95 10.69 -3.57
CA THR A 13 -8.60 10.71 -4.16
C THR A 13 -7.61 11.20 -3.12
N TYR A 14 -6.33 10.90 -3.30
CA TYR A 14 -5.26 11.60 -2.59
C TYR A 14 -4.33 12.29 -3.58
N LEU A 15 -3.60 13.28 -3.09
CA LEU A 15 -2.73 14.15 -3.85
C LEU A 15 -1.35 14.17 -3.21
N CYS A 16 -0.32 14.29 -4.04
CA CYS A 16 1.07 14.22 -3.63
C CYS A 16 1.85 15.39 -4.24
N ASN A 17 2.50 16.21 -3.41
CA ASN A 17 3.15 17.45 -3.90
C ASN A 17 4.30 17.20 -4.86
N ILE A 18 4.99 16.06 -4.76
CA ILE A 18 6.06 15.66 -5.71
C ILE A 18 5.51 15.19 -7.06
N LYS A 19 4.22 14.87 -7.14
CA LYS A 19 3.49 14.50 -8.37
C LYS A 19 2.29 15.44 -8.55
N PRO A 20 2.51 16.76 -8.75
CA PRO A 20 1.47 17.76 -8.58
C PRO A 20 0.32 17.67 -9.60
N ASN A 21 0.54 17.01 -10.74
CA ASN A 21 -0.44 16.86 -11.82
C ASN A 21 -1.16 15.49 -11.81
N ILE A 22 -0.89 14.65 -10.81
CA ILE A 22 -1.46 13.30 -10.70
C ILE A 22 -2.41 13.28 -9.50
N ASN A 23 -3.52 12.58 -9.67
CA ASN A 23 -4.40 12.17 -8.59
C ASN A 23 -4.56 10.66 -8.60
N PHE A 24 -5.06 10.12 -7.49
CA PHE A 24 -5.10 8.70 -7.23
C PHE A 24 -6.54 8.24 -6.94
N SER A 25 -7.50 8.70 -7.76
CA SER A 25 -8.93 8.47 -7.51
C SER A 25 -9.39 7.01 -7.66
N ASN A 26 -8.59 6.19 -8.35
CA ASN A 26 -8.87 4.77 -8.59
C ASN A 26 -8.20 3.85 -7.55
N GLU A 27 -7.41 4.41 -6.63
CA GLU A 27 -6.73 3.63 -5.60
C GLU A 27 -7.72 3.22 -4.50
N GLY A 28 -7.43 2.09 -3.85
CA GLY A 28 -8.18 1.59 -2.71
C GLY A 28 -7.88 2.34 -1.39
N ILE A 29 -6.95 3.30 -1.41
CA ILE A 29 -6.41 3.94 -0.20
C ILE A 29 -6.42 5.46 -0.30
N LEU A 30 -6.42 6.11 0.87
CA LEU A 30 -6.29 7.54 1.06
C LEU A 30 -5.07 7.83 1.96
N LEU A 31 -4.25 8.80 1.57
CA LEU A 31 -3.00 9.14 2.27
C LEU A 31 -3.00 10.58 2.79
N VAL A 32 -2.73 10.74 4.08
CA VAL A 32 -2.58 12.04 4.74
C VAL A 32 -1.31 12.06 5.56
N GLY A 33 -0.44 13.02 5.33
CA GLY A 33 0.80 13.11 6.09
C GLY A 33 1.90 13.88 5.40
N SER A 34 3.07 13.89 6.04
CA SER A 34 4.28 14.45 5.46
C SER A 34 5.48 13.57 5.77
N ILE A 35 6.34 13.34 4.79
CA ILE A 35 7.56 12.56 4.94
C ILE A 35 8.74 13.48 4.59
N ASN A 36 9.64 13.67 5.56
CA ASN A 36 10.87 14.42 5.33
C ASN A 36 11.83 13.62 4.44
N ASN A 37 12.07 14.10 3.22
CA ASN A 37 13.10 13.57 2.34
C ASN A 37 14.30 14.53 2.35
N LYS A 38 15.43 14.07 2.90
CA LYS A 38 16.64 14.89 3.15
C LYS A 38 17.17 15.64 1.92
N SER A 39 16.78 15.22 0.71
CA SER A 39 17.25 15.77 -0.57
C SER A 39 16.20 16.57 -1.36
N GLN A 40 14.90 16.55 -1.03
CA GLN A 40 13.82 17.05 -1.91
C GLN A 40 12.67 17.79 -1.22
N ASN A 41 12.90 18.44 -0.07
CA ASN A 41 11.84 19.00 0.78
C ASN A 41 10.87 17.90 1.32
N TYR A 42 9.80 18.31 1.99
CA TYR A 42 8.78 17.41 2.50
C TYR A 42 7.90 16.86 1.38
N ASN A 43 7.72 15.55 1.34
CA ASN A 43 6.69 14.91 0.53
C ASN A 43 5.36 14.97 1.31
N VAL A 44 4.38 15.70 0.79
CA VAL A 44 3.12 16.02 1.48
C VAL A 44 1.96 15.36 0.76
N PHE A 45 1.10 14.72 1.56
CA PHE A 45 -0.06 13.97 1.09
C PHE A 45 -1.33 14.57 1.65
N LYS A 46 -2.30 14.82 0.77
CA LYS A 46 -3.64 15.32 1.12
C LYS A 46 -4.68 14.37 0.56
N SER A 47 -5.74 14.11 1.30
CA SER A 47 -6.87 13.31 0.82
C SER A 47 -8.09 14.20 0.59
N LEU A 48 -8.85 13.92 -0.44
CA LEU A 48 -10.11 14.56 -0.78
C LEU A 48 -11.19 13.49 -0.87
N MET A 49 -12.36 13.79 -0.31
CA MET A 49 -13.55 12.94 -0.31
C MET A 49 -14.75 13.79 -0.71
N GLN A 50 -15.63 13.25 -1.53
CA GLN A 50 -16.85 13.92 -1.97
C GLN A 50 -18.08 13.17 -1.49
N PHE A 51 -19.02 13.93 -0.94
CA PHE A 51 -20.30 13.44 -0.47
C PHE A 51 -21.41 14.23 -1.14
N TYR A 52 -22.49 13.52 -1.49
CA TYR A 52 -23.74 14.13 -1.90
C TYR A 52 -24.72 14.08 -0.73
N ILE A 53 -24.98 15.23 -0.10
CA ILE A 53 -25.86 15.33 1.06
C ILE A 53 -26.99 16.28 0.68
N PRO A 54 -28.25 15.81 0.65
CA PRO A 54 -29.39 16.68 0.41
C PRO A 54 -29.49 17.79 1.47
N ASP A 55 -29.77 19.04 1.06
CA ASP A 55 -29.90 20.20 1.96
C ASP A 55 -30.93 19.95 3.08
N SER A 56 -32.03 19.26 2.75
CA SER A 56 -33.06 18.85 3.71
C SER A 56 -32.53 17.99 4.85
N ASP A 57 -31.47 17.21 4.60
CA ASP A 57 -30.83 16.37 5.62
C ASP A 57 -29.84 17.17 6.47
N ILE A 58 -29.23 18.25 5.96
CA ILE A 58 -28.29 19.08 6.72
C ILE A 58 -29.03 20.02 7.67
N ASP A 59 -30.06 20.70 7.16
CA ASP A 59 -30.85 21.66 7.94
C ASP A 59 -31.60 20.99 9.09
N SER A 60 -32.09 19.77 8.87
CA SER A 60 -32.79 18.98 9.89
C SER A 60 -31.86 18.22 10.84
N SER A 61 -30.56 18.15 10.53
CA SER A 61 -29.59 17.41 11.34
C SER A 61 -29.12 18.19 12.55
N LYS A 62 -29.18 17.58 13.73
CA LYS A 62 -28.51 18.06 14.94
C LYS A 62 -27.00 17.89 14.84
N ARG A 63 -26.58 16.68 14.47
CA ARG A 63 -25.17 16.26 14.42
C ARG A 63 -24.85 15.54 13.12
N ILE A 64 -23.67 15.80 12.58
CA ILE A 64 -23.13 15.13 11.41
C ILE A 64 -21.78 14.55 11.78
N TYR A 65 -21.65 13.22 11.66
CA TYR A 65 -20.42 12.49 11.97
C TYR A 65 -19.79 11.92 10.72
N LEU A 66 -18.48 12.10 10.57
CA LEU A 66 -17.65 11.42 9.59
C LEU A 66 -17.02 10.17 10.18
N TYR A 67 -17.14 9.07 9.46
CA TYR A 67 -16.52 7.80 9.79
C TYR A 67 -15.41 7.50 8.77
N LEU A 68 -14.17 7.40 9.27
CA LEU A 68 -12.99 7.06 8.47
C LEU A 68 -12.38 5.76 8.98
N PHE A 69 -12.23 4.75 8.12
CA PHE A 69 -11.56 3.52 8.50
C PHE A 69 -10.04 3.71 8.46
N LEU A 70 -9.40 3.65 9.63
CA LEU A 70 -7.96 3.81 9.75
C LEU A 70 -7.26 2.48 9.47
N GLU A 71 -6.68 2.34 8.29
CA GLU A 71 -6.08 1.10 7.83
C GLU A 71 -4.67 0.91 8.38
N ASN A 72 -3.86 1.97 8.37
CA ASN A 72 -2.50 1.94 8.90
C ASN A 72 -1.99 3.33 9.31
N LEU A 73 -0.94 3.35 10.15
CA LEU A 73 -0.36 4.57 10.69
C LEU A 73 1.16 4.39 10.85
N HIS A 74 1.93 5.17 10.11
CA HIS A 74 3.39 5.14 10.11
C HIS A 74 3.95 6.44 10.68
N TYR A 75 4.91 6.37 11.60
CA TYR A 75 5.57 7.54 12.16
C TYR A 75 7.01 7.24 12.56
N ALA A 76 7.88 8.24 12.47
CA ALA A 76 9.32 8.09 12.73
C ALA A 76 9.71 8.13 14.22
N HIS A 77 8.84 8.64 15.11
CA HIS A 77 9.17 8.87 16.52
C HIS A 77 8.08 8.36 17.46
N ASN A 78 8.47 7.51 18.42
CA ASN A 78 7.58 7.04 19.49
C ASN A 78 7.12 8.24 20.35
N ASN A 79 5.83 8.26 20.72
CA ASN A 79 5.15 9.28 21.54
C ASN A 79 4.72 10.59 20.83
N PHE A 80 4.53 10.58 19.51
CA PHE A 80 3.97 11.73 18.80
C PHE A 80 2.44 11.59 18.62
N THR A 81 1.66 12.60 19.05
CA THR A 81 0.25 12.70 18.71
C THR A 81 0.12 13.17 17.27
N ILE A 82 -0.40 12.31 16.40
CA ILE A 82 -0.62 12.66 15.00
C ILE A 82 -1.89 13.49 14.91
N SER A 83 -1.77 14.69 14.38
CA SER A 83 -2.90 15.60 14.15
C SER A 83 -3.03 15.90 12.67
N ILE A 84 -4.26 15.91 12.17
CA ILE A 84 -4.58 16.34 10.82
C ILE A 84 -5.57 17.50 10.86
N SER A 85 -5.45 18.39 9.88
CA SER A 85 -6.44 19.43 9.61
C SER A 85 -7.47 18.85 8.65
N LEU A 86 -8.74 19.06 8.97
CA LEU A 86 -9.88 18.73 8.15
C LEU A 86 -10.55 20.04 7.79
N HIS A 87 -10.81 20.26 6.50
CA HIS A 87 -11.67 21.35 6.06
C HIS A 87 -12.62 20.91 4.97
N SER A 88 -13.66 21.71 4.73
CA SER A 88 -14.66 21.40 3.70
C SER A 88 -14.94 22.57 2.77
N THR A 89 -15.38 22.26 1.55
CA THR A 89 -15.75 23.23 0.51
C THR A 89 -16.97 22.74 -0.27
N ASP A 90 -17.82 23.68 -0.65
CA ASP A 90 -19.04 23.52 -1.45
C ASP A 90 -18.80 23.73 -2.97
N SER A 91 -17.56 23.99 -3.36
CA SER A 91 -17.17 24.12 -4.77
C SER A 91 -17.40 22.81 -5.54
N ASP A 92 -17.96 22.93 -6.76
CA ASP A 92 -18.11 21.81 -7.69
C ASP A 92 -16.72 21.35 -8.18
N ILE A 93 -16.20 20.30 -7.55
CA ILE A 93 -14.89 19.73 -7.85
C ILE A 93 -15.11 18.35 -8.42
N ASN A 94 -14.53 18.11 -9.59
CA ASN A 94 -14.45 16.77 -10.13
C ASN A 94 -13.25 16.02 -9.50
N VAL A 95 -13.55 15.14 -8.54
CA VAL A 95 -12.57 14.32 -7.80
C VAL A 95 -11.66 13.49 -8.72
N SER A 96 -12.13 13.08 -9.90
CA SER A 96 -11.33 12.30 -10.86
C SER A 96 -10.27 13.12 -11.60
N THR A 97 -10.35 14.46 -11.55
CA THR A 97 -9.46 15.36 -12.29
C THR A 97 -8.71 16.38 -11.42
N VAL A 98 -9.12 16.54 -10.16
CA VAL A 98 -8.45 17.42 -9.20
C VAL A 98 -6.97 17.03 -9.08
N ASN A 99 -6.11 18.00 -8.85
CA ASN A 99 -4.66 17.79 -8.70
C ASN A 99 -4.11 18.73 -7.62
N TRP A 100 -2.81 18.69 -7.34
CA TRP A 100 -2.22 19.48 -6.24
C TRP A 100 -2.46 20.99 -6.40
N LEU A 101 -2.46 21.49 -7.63
CA LEU A 101 -2.62 22.93 -7.94
C LEU A 101 -4.07 23.39 -7.88
N THR A 102 -5.01 22.49 -8.15
CA THR A 102 -6.47 22.74 -8.19
C THR A 102 -7.19 22.28 -6.92
N CYS A 103 -6.48 21.60 -6.01
CA CYS A 103 -7.00 21.21 -4.71
C CYS A 103 -7.49 22.45 -3.94
N PRO A 104 -8.67 22.38 -3.32
CA PRO A 104 -9.22 23.48 -2.55
C PRO A 104 -8.24 24.00 -1.52
N LYS A 105 -8.17 25.32 -1.41
CA LYS A 105 -7.40 25.96 -0.36
C LYS A 105 -8.21 25.97 0.92
N ARG A 106 -7.51 25.83 2.03
CA ARG A 106 -8.05 25.92 3.39
C ARG A 106 -8.90 27.18 3.55
N ASN A 107 -10.15 26.97 3.98
CA ASN A 107 -11.05 28.04 4.40
C ASN A 107 -11.10 28.06 5.93
N ALA A 108 -10.70 29.17 6.54
CA ALA A 108 -10.64 29.31 8.00
C ALA A 108 -12.00 29.17 8.69
N LEU A 109 -13.11 29.35 7.97
CA LEU A 109 -14.47 29.21 8.50
C LEU A 109 -14.94 27.75 8.61
N SER A 110 -14.32 26.83 7.85
CA SER A 110 -14.74 25.44 7.72
C SER A 110 -13.62 24.45 8.05
N GLU A 111 -12.77 24.79 9.02
CA GLU A 111 -11.61 23.98 9.43
C GLU A 111 -11.73 23.46 10.87
N MET A 112 -11.25 22.24 11.12
CA MET A 112 -10.96 21.72 12.45
C MET A 112 -9.69 20.89 12.47
N ASN A 113 -9.07 20.79 13.63
CA ASN A 113 -7.94 19.89 13.86
C ASN A 113 -8.41 18.67 14.65
N ILE A 114 -7.99 17.48 14.20
CA ILE A 114 -8.29 16.23 14.87
C ILE A 114 -7.01 15.48 15.21
N ASN A 115 -7.01 14.85 16.38
CA ASN A 115 -5.94 13.95 16.80
C ASN A 115 -6.33 12.52 16.44
N ILE A 116 -5.43 11.80 15.77
CA ILE A 116 -5.64 10.41 15.37
C ILE A 116 -5.07 9.49 16.47
N PRO A 117 -5.91 8.72 17.17
CA PRO A 117 -5.43 7.84 18.23
C PRO A 117 -4.65 6.66 17.63
N SER A 118 -3.44 6.43 18.11
CA SER A 118 -2.55 5.37 17.58
C SER A 118 -3.11 3.96 17.75
N GLN A 119 -3.99 3.74 18.73
CA GLN A 119 -4.64 2.46 19.01
C GLN A 119 -5.87 2.15 18.12
N SER A 120 -6.23 3.06 17.20
CA SER A 120 -7.43 2.95 16.38
C SER A 120 -7.19 2.28 15.02
N THR A 121 -6.01 1.70 14.77
CA THR A 121 -5.73 0.96 13.53
C THR A 121 -6.70 -0.21 13.35
N LYS A 122 -7.12 -0.46 12.11
CA LYS A 122 -8.13 -1.44 11.69
C LYS A 122 -9.54 -1.16 12.23
N LYS A 123 -9.89 0.11 12.46
CA LYS A 123 -11.20 0.52 12.99
C LYS A 123 -11.66 1.84 12.36
N TYR A 124 -12.99 2.06 12.36
CA TYR A 124 -13.56 3.36 12.06
C TYR A 124 -13.29 4.36 13.19
N ILE A 125 -12.85 5.56 12.80
CA ILE A 125 -12.74 6.74 13.64
C ILE A 125 -13.97 7.60 13.39
N LYS A 126 -14.70 7.92 14.46
CA LYS A 126 -15.86 8.81 14.44
C LYS A 126 -15.43 10.24 14.73
N ILE A 127 -15.74 11.17 13.83
CA ILE A 127 -15.37 12.59 13.92
C ILE A 127 -16.64 13.44 13.80
N ASP A 128 -16.90 14.31 14.77
CA ASP A 128 -18.00 15.27 14.68
C ASP A 128 -17.62 16.44 13.77
N ILE A 129 -18.25 16.51 12.59
CA ILE A 129 -18.00 17.54 11.58
C ILE A 129 -19.20 18.49 11.41
N SER A 130 -20.13 18.49 12.37
CA SER A 130 -21.38 19.26 12.30
C SER A 130 -21.14 20.74 11.99
N ASN A 131 -20.19 21.36 12.69
CA ASN A 131 -19.88 22.79 12.52
C ASN A 131 -19.29 23.10 11.16
N ILE A 132 -18.54 22.15 10.56
CA ILE A 132 -17.89 22.34 9.27
C ILE A 132 -18.92 22.28 8.15
N ILE A 133 -19.75 21.23 8.12
CA ILE A 133 -20.76 21.06 7.07
C ILE A 133 -21.82 22.16 7.15
N LYS A 134 -22.27 22.53 8.36
CA LYS A 134 -23.25 23.62 8.55
C LYS A 134 -22.69 25.02 8.30
N SER A 135 -21.38 25.20 8.32
CA SER A 135 -20.76 26.50 7.98
C SER A 135 -20.74 26.76 6.48
N LEU A 136 -20.99 25.73 5.67
CA LEU A 136 -21.04 25.82 4.22
C LEU A 136 -22.47 26.12 3.77
N ASN A 137 -22.59 26.94 2.73
CA ASN A 137 -23.87 27.30 2.14
C ASN A 137 -23.92 26.74 0.71
N SER A 138 -23.94 25.41 0.62
CA SER A 138 -23.87 24.70 -0.66
C SER A 138 -25.25 24.67 -1.31
N ASN A 139 -25.42 25.35 -2.44
CA ASN A 139 -26.64 25.23 -3.25
C ASN A 139 -26.62 23.98 -4.16
N THR A 140 -25.56 23.15 -4.08
CA THR A 140 -25.30 22.05 -5.02
C THR A 140 -25.47 20.67 -4.39
N ASN A 141 -25.78 20.58 -3.09
CA ASN A 141 -25.77 19.34 -2.30
C ASN A 141 -24.41 18.59 -2.31
N ILE A 142 -23.35 19.20 -2.86
CA ILE A 142 -22.02 18.61 -2.95
C ILE A 142 -21.16 19.16 -1.82
N TYR A 143 -20.60 18.23 -1.03
CA TYR A 143 -19.72 18.55 0.09
C TYR A 143 -18.41 17.80 -0.08
N ASN A 144 -17.34 18.57 -0.24
CA ASN A 144 -16.01 18.01 -0.36
C ASN A 144 -15.27 18.17 0.96
N ILE A 145 -14.69 17.10 1.48
CA ILE A 145 -13.89 17.09 2.70
C ILE A 145 -12.44 16.84 2.32
N VAL A 146 -11.56 17.74 2.74
CA VAL A 146 -10.12 17.66 2.53
C VAL A 146 -9.44 17.37 3.85
N LEU A 147 -8.56 16.37 3.86
CA LEU A 147 -7.67 16.04 4.95
C LEU A 147 -6.24 16.45 4.59
N GLU A 148 -5.61 17.21 5.48
CA GLU A 148 -4.25 17.71 5.30
C GLU A 148 -3.40 17.47 6.56
N PRO A 149 -2.07 17.33 6.42
CA PRO A 149 -1.20 17.29 7.59
C PRO A 149 -1.21 18.64 8.32
N LEU A 150 -1.38 18.61 9.65
CA LEU A 150 -1.34 19.82 10.47
C LEU A 150 0.09 20.37 10.63
N ASN A 151 1.07 19.46 10.74
CA ASN A 151 2.47 19.79 10.95
C ASN A 151 3.34 19.11 9.90
N LEU A 152 4.27 19.85 9.30
CA LEU A 152 5.22 19.28 8.33
C LEU A 152 6.49 18.73 8.98
N LYS A 153 6.81 19.15 10.22
CA LYS A 153 8.10 18.81 10.87
C LYS A 153 8.30 17.32 11.16
N PRO A 154 7.34 16.59 11.77
CA PRO A 154 7.49 15.15 12.00
C PRO A 154 7.14 14.37 10.73
N SER A 155 7.95 13.34 10.41
CA SER A 155 7.59 12.39 9.37
C SER A 155 6.50 11.44 9.86
N TYR A 156 5.31 11.52 9.27
CA TYR A 156 4.21 10.59 9.50
C TYR A 156 3.36 10.40 8.25
N MET A 157 2.70 9.25 8.17
CA MET A 157 1.73 8.91 7.14
C MET A 157 0.55 8.18 7.78
N ILE A 158 -0.64 8.62 7.44
CA ILE A 158 -1.90 7.99 7.82
C ILE A 158 -2.51 7.42 6.57
N GLN A 159 -2.90 6.14 6.62
CA GLN A 159 -3.59 5.46 5.55
C GLN A 159 -5.03 5.20 6.00
N PHE A 160 -5.97 5.81 5.28
CA PHE A 160 -7.38 5.51 5.38
C PHE A 160 -7.83 4.69 4.17
N ASP A 161 -8.97 4.03 4.29
CA ASP A 161 -9.65 3.41 3.17
C ASP A 161 -10.35 4.45 2.28
N SER A 162 -10.45 4.13 0.99
CA SER A 162 -11.05 4.98 -0.05
C SER A 162 -12.51 4.61 -0.34
N SER A 163 -13.18 5.31 -1.26
CA SER A 163 -14.49 4.89 -1.79
C SER A 163 -14.45 3.56 -2.56
N ASN A 164 -13.26 3.10 -2.98
CA ASN A 164 -13.08 1.89 -3.79
C ASN A 164 -12.63 0.67 -2.95
N SER A 165 -12.66 0.77 -1.61
CA SER A 165 -12.25 -0.32 -0.72
C SER A 165 -13.43 -1.01 -0.02
N GLU A 166 -13.13 -2.01 0.80
CA GLU A 166 -14.13 -2.74 1.59
C GLU A 166 -14.76 -1.89 2.71
N ASN A 167 -14.03 -0.89 3.22
CA ASN A 167 -14.46 -0.05 4.34
C ASN A 167 -14.50 1.44 3.96
N PRO A 168 -15.38 1.84 3.03
CA PRO A 168 -15.36 3.19 2.48
C PRO A 168 -15.77 4.24 3.52
N PRO A 169 -15.26 5.48 3.42
CA PRO A 169 -15.74 6.59 4.23
C PRO A 169 -17.24 6.81 4.09
N TYR A 170 -17.90 7.21 5.18
CA TYR A 170 -19.33 7.57 5.16
C TYR A 170 -19.65 8.63 6.21
N LEU A 171 -20.78 9.31 6.04
CA LEU A 171 -21.33 10.25 6.99
C LEU A 171 -22.59 9.69 7.64
N VAL A 172 -22.84 10.10 8.87
CA VAL A 172 -24.10 9.85 9.59
C VAL A 172 -24.67 11.19 10.05
N ALA A 173 -25.82 11.55 9.51
CA ALA A 173 -26.61 12.72 9.83
C ALA A 173 -27.71 12.34 10.84
N ILE A 174 -27.67 12.86 12.06
CA ILE A 174 -28.66 12.59 13.11
C ILE A 174 -29.66 13.72 13.16
N LYS A 175 -30.95 13.43 12.93
CA LYS A 175 -32.04 14.41 12.87
C LYS A 175 -32.62 14.70 14.26
N ASP A 176 -33.03 15.95 14.50
CA ASP A 176 -33.82 16.29 15.68
C ASP A 176 -35.29 15.86 15.48
N PHE A 177 -35.92 15.33 16.53
CA PHE A 177 -37.36 15.10 16.56
C PHE A 177 -38.08 16.45 16.64
N PHE A 178 -38.61 16.94 15.52
CA PHE A 178 -39.62 17.99 15.55
C PHE A 178 -40.96 17.36 15.94
N ASN A 179 -41.37 17.54 17.21
CA ASN A 179 -42.77 17.42 17.59
C ASN A 179 -43.52 18.61 16.98
N ASN A 180 -44.11 18.43 15.81
CA ASN A 180 -45.16 19.33 15.35
C ASN A 180 -46.50 18.78 15.81
N GLU A 181 -46.98 19.28 16.94
CA GLU A 181 -48.42 19.48 17.13
C GLU A 181 -48.83 20.65 16.23
N ASP A 182 -49.69 20.41 15.23
CA ASP A 182 -50.95 21.15 15.11
C ASP A 182 -51.81 20.73 13.89
N SER A 183 -53.04 20.34 14.24
CA SER A 183 -54.31 20.55 13.54
C SER A 183 -54.57 19.93 12.14
N SER A 184 -55.37 18.87 12.16
CA SER A 184 -56.66 18.73 11.46
C SER A 184 -56.98 19.64 10.25
N ASN A 185 -57.23 19.03 9.08
CA ASN A 185 -58.57 18.96 8.47
C ASN A 185 -58.60 18.20 7.11
N SER A 186 -59.35 17.09 7.11
CA SER A 186 -60.27 16.62 6.05
C SER A 186 -59.70 16.14 4.68
N PRO A 187 -60.50 15.50 3.81
CA PRO A 187 -61.51 14.43 4.01
C PRO A 187 -61.40 13.29 2.94
N GLU A 188 -62.12 12.19 3.19
CA GLU A 188 -62.87 11.34 2.24
C GLU A 188 -62.42 11.07 0.77
N ILE A 189 -62.46 9.76 0.44
CA ILE A 189 -63.06 9.10 -0.74
C ILE A 189 -62.15 8.44 -1.80
N ASP A 190 -62.46 7.14 -1.96
CA ASP A 190 -62.43 6.21 -3.10
C ASP A 190 -61.13 5.75 -3.78
N ASN A 191 -60.84 4.47 -3.52
CA ASN A 191 -60.89 3.35 -4.49
C ASN A 191 -60.34 3.56 -5.89
N SER A 192 -59.28 2.81 -6.21
CA SER A 192 -59.41 1.70 -7.17
C SER A 192 -58.17 0.79 -7.16
N ASP A 193 -58.47 -0.51 -7.16
CA ASP A 193 -57.78 -1.59 -7.86
C ASP A 193 -56.90 -2.61 -7.10
N PHE A 194 -57.57 -3.76 -6.92
CA PHE A 194 -57.12 -5.14 -7.18
C PHE A 194 -56.14 -5.78 -6.21
N ASP A 195 -56.74 -6.33 -5.14
CA ASP A 195 -56.18 -7.43 -4.36
C ASP A 195 -56.60 -8.78 -4.97
N THR A 196 -55.61 -9.62 -5.20
CA THR A 196 -55.72 -11.01 -5.67
C THR A 196 -56.22 -11.95 -4.57
N SER A 197 -57.29 -12.68 -4.91
CA SER A 197 -57.62 -14.06 -4.51
C SER A 197 -57.36 -14.48 -3.06
N ASN A 198 -58.45 -14.75 -2.33
CA ASN A 198 -58.45 -15.69 -1.22
C ASN A 198 -59.65 -16.65 -1.33
N ASN A 199 -59.40 -17.85 -0.80
CA ASN A 199 -60.35 -18.75 -0.16
C ASN A 199 -61.25 -19.62 -1.04
N THR A 200 -61.63 -20.85 -0.68
CA THR A 200 -61.23 -21.87 0.32
C THR A 200 -62.20 -23.01 0.02
N ASP A 201 -61.73 -24.24 -0.08
CA ASP A 201 -62.60 -25.42 -0.09
C ASP A 201 -62.94 -25.84 1.35
N ALA A 202 -64.24 -25.92 1.67
CA ALA A 202 -64.78 -26.84 2.66
C ALA A 202 -66.31 -27.01 2.51
N ASP A 203 -66.68 -28.29 2.44
CA ASP A 203 -67.86 -28.95 3.02
C ASP A 203 -69.23 -28.99 2.29
N THR A 204 -69.56 -30.22 1.85
CA THR A 204 -70.77 -31.06 2.12
C THR A 204 -72.16 -30.49 1.77
N ASP A 205 -73.14 -31.23 1.24
CA ASP A 205 -73.67 -32.53 1.69
C ASP A 205 -74.83 -32.99 0.73
N ILE A 206 -75.35 -34.21 0.96
CA ILE A 206 -76.71 -34.74 0.63
C ILE A 206 -76.94 -35.56 -0.68
N ASP A 207 -76.76 -36.87 -0.55
CA ASP A 207 -77.69 -38.01 -0.78
C ASP A 207 -79.00 -37.85 -1.61
N SER A 208 -79.22 -38.70 -2.62
CA SER A 208 -80.55 -39.27 -2.96
C SER A 208 -80.48 -40.42 -3.99
N HIS A 209 -80.61 -41.65 -3.49
CA HIS A 209 -81.51 -42.74 -3.93
C HIS A 209 -81.72 -43.00 -5.45
N SER A 210 -81.26 -44.16 -5.91
CA SER A 210 -81.76 -44.84 -7.10
C SER A 210 -82.92 -45.78 -6.72
N ASP A 211 -84.15 -45.37 -7.02
CA ASP A 211 -85.33 -46.24 -6.92
C ASP A 211 -85.47 -47.11 -8.17
N ASN A 212 -85.79 -48.36 -7.88
CA ASN A 212 -85.89 -49.51 -8.75
C ASN A 212 -87.38 -49.86 -8.83
N ASP A 213 -88.05 -49.54 -9.93
CA ASP A 213 -89.45 -49.92 -10.16
C ASP A 213 -89.57 -50.67 -11.48
N ASN A 214 -89.56 -52.00 -11.39
CA ASN A 214 -90.03 -52.91 -12.42
C ASN A 214 -91.27 -53.63 -11.88
N TYR A 215 -92.45 -53.15 -12.26
CA TYR A 215 -93.73 -53.82 -12.03
C TYR A 215 -94.50 -53.86 -13.35
N ASN A 216 -94.88 -55.07 -13.76
CA ASN A 216 -96.14 -55.47 -14.41
C ASN A 216 -95.92 -56.60 -15.42
N THR A 217 -96.73 -57.66 -15.53
CA THR A 217 -97.81 -58.25 -14.74
C THR A 217 -97.99 -59.65 -15.37
N GLU A 218 -98.16 -60.68 -14.56
CA GLU A 218 -98.54 -62.03 -15.01
C GLU A 218 -99.90 -62.01 -15.72
N ILE A 219 -100.01 -62.69 -16.87
CA ILE A 219 -101.29 -63.08 -17.47
C ILE A 219 -101.46 -64.58 -17.16
N ASN A 220 -102.37 -64.87 -16.23
CA ASN A 220 -102.88 -66.22 -15.97
C ASN A 220 -103.97 -66.56 -17.00
N GLU A 221 -103.76 -67.64 -17.75
CA GLU A 221 -104.83 -68.35 -18.47
C GLU A 221 -105.30 -69.52 -17.60
N GLU A 222 -106.52 -69.44 -17.06
CA GLU A 222 -107.25 -70.59 -16.52
C GLU A 222 -108.20 -71.14 -17.60
N LEU A 223 -107.94 -72.40 -17.99
CA LEU A 223 -108.83 -73.25 -18.77
C LEU A 223 -109.55 -74.19 -17.79
N GLU A 224 -110.86 -74.03 -17.64
CA GLU A 224 -111.71 -75.04 -17.04
C GLU A 224 -112.30 -75.97 -18.11
N ASN A 225 -112.07 -77.26 -17.89
CA ASN A 225 -112.66 -78.39 -18.58
C ASN A 225 -114.04 -78.72 -17.98
N GLU A 226 -114.99 -79.20 -18.78
CA GLU A 226 -116.02 -80.15 -18.31
C GLU A 226 -116.57 -81.01 -19.46
N ASP A 227 -115.82 -82.07 -19.74
CA ASP A 227 -116.17 -83.50 -19.67
C ASP A 227 -117.64 -84.03 -19.77
N ILE A 228 -117.74 -85.19 -20.46
CA ILE A 228 -118.56 -86.40 -20.18
C ILE A 228 -119.86 -86.71 -21.00
N SER A 229 -119.67 -87.71 -21.89
CA SER A 229 -120.39 -89.02 -22.01
C SER A 229 -121.69 -89.24 -22.80
N LEU A 230 -121.57 -90.20 -23.74
CA LEU A 230 -122.43 -91.36 -24.14
C LEU A 230 -123.87 -91.44 -23.57
N ASN A 231 -124.93 -91.80 -24.32
CA ASN A 231 -125.04 -93.03 -25.12
C ASN A 231 -126.33 -93.07 -26.01
N ASP A 232 -126.21 -93.70 -27.19
CA ASP A 232 -127.21 -94.46 -27.99
C ASP A 232 -128.64 -93.94 -28.26
N LYS A 233 -128.88 -93.44 -29.49
CA LYS A 233 -129.55 -94.17 -30.61
C LYS A 233 -129.90 -93.21 -31.76
N PHE A 234 -129.43 -93.57 -32.96
CA PHE A 234 -129.91 -93.18 -34.30
C PHE A 234 -130.51 -91.77 -34.43
N ASN A 235 -129.70 -90.80 -34.88
CA ASN A 235 -130.21 -89.74 -35.74
C ASN A 235 -129.09 -89.10 -36.59
N THR A 236 -129.25 -89.22 -37.91
CA THR A 236 -128.37 -88.72 -38.98
C THR A 236 -128.29 -87.19 -39.07
N GLU A 237 -128.86 -86.46 -38.11
CA GLU A 237 -128.83 -85.00 -38.00
C GLU A 237 -127.64 -84.49 -37.16
N ASN A 238 -126.99 -85.36 -36.36
CA ASN A 238 -125.98 -84.94 -35.36
C ASN A 238 -124.52 -84.88 -35.89
N SER A 239 -124.27 -85.23 -37.16
CA SER A 239 -122.92 -85.15 -37.75
C SER A 239 -122.68 -83.81 -38.48
N SER A 240 -123.73 -83.22 -39.05
CA SER A 240 -123.66 -81.94 -39.74
C SER A 240 -123.42 -80.78 -38.77
N ASP A 241 -124.11 -80.76 -37.63
CA ASP A 241 -123.96 -79.70 -36.62
C ASP A 241 -122.58 -79.71 -35.96
N LYS A 242 -121.99 -80.91 -35.78
CA LYS A 242 -120.62 -81.04 -35.26
C LYS A 242 -119.59 -80.51 -36.26
N ILE A 243 -119.76 -80.83 -37.55
CA ILE A 243 -118.91 -80.32 -38.64
C ILE A 243 -119.07 -78.80 -38.79
N ILE A 244 -120.29 -78.27 -38.68
CA ILE A 244 -120.57 -76.83 -38.74
C ILE A 244 -119.93 -76.10 -37.55
N ASN A 245 -120.03 -76.65 -36.34
CA ASN A 245 -119.38 -76.06 -35.17
C ASN A 245 -117.84 -76.12 -35.24
N GLU A 246 -117.27 -77.20 -35.79
CA GLU A 246 -115.83 -77.27 -36.05
C GLU A 246 -115.40 -76.29 -37.16
N LEU A 247 -116.18 -76.13 -38.22
CA LEU A 247 -115.95 -75.12 -39.27
C LEU A 247 -116.04 -73.69 -38.72
N ASN A 248 -117.04 -73.39 -37.90
CA ASN A 248 -117.18 -72.08 -37.24
C ASN A 248 -116.03 -71.82 -36.27
N THR A 249 -115.57 -72.85 -35.54
CA THR A 249 -114.40 -72.76 -34.66
C THR A 249 -113.13 -72.51 -35.47
N GLN A 250 -112.94 -73.18 -36.60
CA GLN A 250 -111.81 -72.94 -37.50
C GLN A 250 -111.86 -71.57 -38.16
N ASN A 251 -113.04 -71.09 -38.59
CA ASN A 251 -113.22 -69.72 -39.08
C ASN A 251 -112.86 -68.69 -38.02
N SER A 252 -113.29 -68.87 -36.77
CA SER A 252 -112.91 -67.95 -35.68
C SER A 252 -111.40 -67.94 -35.39
N LYS A 253 -110.70 -69.07 -35.61
CA LYS A 253 -109.23 -69.16 -35.56
C LYS A 253 -108.59 -68.47 -36.76
N PHE A 254 -109.21 -68.55 -37.94
CA PHE A 254 -108.78 -67.87 -39.15
C PHE A 254 -108.95 -66.35 -39.03
N ASP A 255 -110.07 -65.88 -38.47
CA ASP A 255 -110.33 -64.47 -38.19
C ASP A 255 -109.32 -63.93 -37.16
N LYS A 256 -109.01 -64.71 -36.12
CA LYS A 256 -107.94 -64.36 -35.15
C LYS A 256 -106.56 -64.33 -35.82
N LEU A 257 -106.27 -65.26 -36.74
CA LEU A 257 -105.02 -65.29 -37.48
C LEU A 257 -104.90 -64.08 -38.42
N GLU A 258 -105.98 -63.73 -39.12
CA GLU A 258 -106.05 -62.54 -39.98
C GLU A 258 -105.86 -61.26 -39.17
N HIS A 259 -106.54 -61.15 -38.03
CA HIS A 259 -106.36 -60.01 -37.12
C HIS A 259 -104.93 -59.91 -36.58
N ASN A 260 -104.31 -61.05 -36.21
CA ASN A 260 -102.92 -61.09 -35.78
C ASN A 260 -101.94 -60.73 -36.90
N LEU A 261 -102.22 -61.13 -38.14
CA LEU A 261 -101.41 -60.77 -39.31
C LEU A 261 -101.52 -59.27 -39.64
N LEU A 262 -102.72 -58.68 -39.51
CA LEU A 262 -102.91 -57.23 -39.67
C LEU A 262 -102.17 -56.43 -38.60
N ASN A 263 -102.29 -56.83 -37.32
CA ASN A 263 -101.55 -56.20 -36.22
C ASN A 263 -100.03 -56.33 -36.41
N LEU A 264 -99.56 -57.45 -36.97
CA LEU A 264 -98.16 -57.66 -37.31
C LEU A 264 -97.70 -56.73 -38.45
N ILE A 265 -98.53 -56.53 -39.49
CA ILE A 265 -98.25 -55.60 -40.59
C ILE A 265 -98.19 -54.15 -40.09
N ASP A 266 -99.09 -53.75 -39.20
CA ASP A 266 -99.08 -52.41 -38.60
C ASP A 266 -97.86 -52.19 -37.70
N SER A 267 -97.48 -53.22 -36.94
CA SER A 267 -96.25 -53.21 -36.14
C SER A 267 -95.00 -53.11 -37.03
N PHE A 268 -94.94 -53.86 -38.13
CA PHE A 268 -93.85 -53.76 -39.11
C PHE A 268 -93.81 -52.39 -39.79
N SER A 269 -94.97 -51.82 -40.11
CA SER A 269 -95.06 -50.48 -40.70
C SER A 269 -94.52 -49.42 -39.73
N THR A 270 -94.88 -49.53 -38.44
CA THR A 270 -94.36 -48.66 -37.38
C THR A 270 -92.83 -48.79 -37.23
N VAL A 271 -92.29 -50.01 -37.30
CA VAL A 271 -90.84 -50.25 -37.27
C VAL A 271 -90.16 -49.64 -38.50
N VAL A 272 -90.74 -49.80 -39.69
CA VAL A 272 -90.20 -49.21 -40.93
C VAL A 272 -90.19 -47.68 -40.84
N ASP A 273 -91.25 -47.06 -40.35
CA ASP A 273 -91.32 -45.61 -40.17
C ASP A 273 -90.29 -45.12 -39.14
N ASN A 274 -90.10 -45.84 -38.02
CA ASN A 274 -89.06 -45.53 -37.04
C ASN A 274 -87.64 -45.66 -37.62
N VAL A 275 -87.36 -46.69 -38.41
CA VAL A 275 -86.05 -46.85 -39.08
C VAL A 275 -85.82 -45.72 -40.07
N LYS A 276 -86.84 -45.32 -40.82
CA LYS A 276 -86.75 -44.22 -41.80
C LYS A 276 -86.52 -42.88 -41.10
N ASN A 277 -87.22 -42.62 -40.00
CA ASN A 277 -87.05 -41.42 -39.20
C ASN A 277 -85.67 -41.36 -38.55
N ASN A 278 -85.16 -42.48 -38.02
CA ASN A 278 -83.81 -42.56 -37.47
C ASN A 278 -82.73 -42.39 -38.54
N SER A 279 -82.91 -42.95 -39.74
CA SER A 279 -82.01 -42.72 -40.88
C SER A 279 -81.99 -41.24 -41.26
N ALA A 280 -83.16 -40.59 -41.32
CA ALA A 280 -83.25 -39.16 -41.61
C ALA A 280 -82.60 -38.30 -40.52
N ALA A 281 -82.72 -38.66 -39.24
CA ALA A 281 -82.03 -37.98 -38.14
C ALA A 281 -80.50 -38.15 -38.23
N ILE A 282 -80.00 -39.33 -38.62
CA ILE A 282 -78.57 -39.53 -38.87
C ILE A 282 -78.08 -38.62 -40.01
N ASP A 283 -78.79 -38.60 -41.14
CA ASP A 283 -78.41 -37.83 -42.32
C ASP A 283 -78.52 -36.31 -42.11
N ASN A 284 -79.53 -35.84 -41.37
CA ASN A 284 -79.80 -34.42 -41.20
C ASN A 284 -79.10 -33.80 -39.98
N ASP A 285 -78.85 -34.56 -38.91
CA ASP A 285 -78.29 -34.00 -37.67
C ASP A 285 -76.86 -34.48 -37.41
N ILE A 286 -76.60 -35.79 -37.56
CA ILE A 286 -75.31 -36.39 -37.19
C ILE A 286 -74.26 -36.14 -38.28
N VAL A 287 -74.57 -36.42 -39.55
CA VAL A 287 -73.62 -36.25 -40.66
C VAL A 287 -73.13 -34.79 -40.79
N PRO A 288 -73.99 -33.75 -40.71
CA PRO A 288 -73.53 -32.37 -40.76
C PRO A 288 -72.67 -31.99 -39.57
N THR A 289 -72.97 -32.54 -38.38
CA THR A 289 -72.15 -32.32 -37.17
C THR A 289 -70.76 -32.92 -37.34
N ILE A 290 -70.64 -34.13 -37.88
CA ILE A 290 -69.35 -34.78 -38.19
C ILE A 290 -68.58 -33.96 -39.23
N ASN A 291 -69.24 -33.48 -40.29
CA ASN A 291 -68.60 -32.64 -41.30
C ASN A 291 -68.07 -31.33 -40.72
N LYS A 292 -68.85 -30.68 -39.85
CA LYS A 292 -68.42 -29.47 -39.15
C LYS A 292 -67.24 -29.74 -38.22
N PHE A 293 -67.20 -30.90 -37.58
CA PHE A 293 -66.07 -31.32 -36.74
C PHE A 293 -64.80 -31.56 -37.57
N ALA A 294 -64.92 -32.18 -38.75
CA ALA A 294 -63.81 -32.35 -39.68
C ALA A 294 -63.28 -31.00 -40.20
N GLU A 295 -64.17 -30.06 -40.52
CA GLU A 295 -63.81 -28.70 -40.91
C GLU A 295 -63.04 -27.97 -39.79
N ASN A 296 -63.54 -28.05 -38.55
CA ASN A 296 -62.84 -27.49 -37.39
C ASN A 296 -61.44 -28.07 -37.21
N PHE A 297 -61.26 -29.38 -37.38
CA PHE A 297 -59.93 -30.01 -37.32
C PHE A 297 -59.01 -29.52 -38.43
N SER A 298 -59.53 -29.35 -39.65
CA SER A 298 -58.75 -28.78 -40.75
C SER A 298 -58.30 -27.35 -40.44
N ASN A 299 -59.20 -26.53 -39.88
CA ASN A 299 -58.89 -25.15 -39.46
C ASN A 299 -57.85 -25.09 -38.33
N ILE A 300 -57.93 -25.99 -37.36
CA ILE A 300 -56.93 -26.12 -36.29
C ILE A 300 -55.57 -26.49 -36.87
N ASN A 301 -55.52 -27.42 -37.83
CA ASN A 301 -54.27 -27.85 -38.43
C ASN A 301 -53.61 -26.71 -39.23
N ASN A 302 -54.38 -25.99 -40.03
CA ASN A 302 -53.92 -24.78 -40.73
C ASN A 302 -53.39 -23.72 -39.76
N SER A 303 -54.09 -23.49 -38.65
CA SER A 303 -53.66 -22.54 -37.62
C SER A 303 -52.36 -22.97 -36.95
N THR A 304 -52.18 -24.27 -36.76
CA THR A 304 -50.94 -24.86 -36.20
C THR A 304 -49.76 -24.67 -37.15
N ASP A 305 -49.97 -24.87 -38.45
CA ASP A 305 -48.94 -24.63 -39.47
C ASP A 305 -48.53 -23.14 -39.54
N ILE A 306 -49.51 -22.23 -39.45
CA ILE A 306 -49.24 -20.78 -39.36
C ILE A 306 -48.40 -20.46 -38.10
N LEU A 307 -48.77 -21.02 -36.96
CA LEU A 307 -48.05 -20.81 -35.70
C LEU A 307 -46.61 -21.33 -35.77
N LYS A 308 -46.42 -22.49 -36.41
CA LYS A 308 -45.11 -23.09 -36.62
C LYS A 308 -44.22 -22.20 -37.48
N ASN A 309 -44.74 -21.70 -38.60
CA ASN A 309 -44.02 -20.77 -39.46
C ASN A 309 -43.67 -19.47 -38.72
N TYR A 310 -44.60 -18.92 -37.94
CA TYR A 310 -44.35 -17.72 -37.13
C TYR A 310 -43.22 -17.92 -36.12
N ILE A 311 -43.20 -19.07 -35.43
CA ILE A 311 -42.13 -19.44 -34.48
C ILE A 311 -40.79 -19.60 -35.20
N GLU A 312 -40.78 -20.26 -36.36
CA GLU A 312 -39.58 -20.48 -37.16
C GLU A 312 -38.98 -19.15 -37.65
N ASP A 313 -39.82 -18.26 -38.18
CA ASP A 313 -39.42 -16.91 -38.60
C ASP A 313 -38.83 -16.09 -37.44
N HIS A 314 -39.48 -16.12 -36.27
CA HIS A 314 -38.96 -15.43 -35.07
C HIS A 314 -37.64 -16.02 -34.58
N THR A 315 -37.49 -17.34 -34.65
CA THR A 315 -36.25 -18.03 -34.25
C THR A 315 -35.11 -17.67 -35.20
N ASN A 316 -35.37 -17.64 -36.51
CA ASN A 316 -34.42 -17.21 -37.52
C ASN A 316 -34.03 -15.73 -37.31
N SER A 317 -35.00 -14.85 -37.11
CA SER A 317 -34.74 -13.43 -36.82
C SER A 317 -33.90 -13.22 -35.56
N TYR A 318 -34.15 -13.98 -34.49
CA TYR A 318 -33.34 -13.89 -33.27
C TYR A 318 -31.92 -14.40 -33.49
N THR A 319 -31.76 -15.48 -34.25
CA THR A 319 -30.45 -16.05 -34.60
C THR A 319 -29.63 -15.07 -35.43
N ASP A 320 -30.26 -14.43 -36.42
CA ASP A 320 -29.63 -13.39 -37.24
C ASP A 320 -29.21 -12.18 -36.40
N PHE A 321 -30.09 -11.72 -35.50
CA PHE A 321 -29.77 -10.63 -34.57
C PHE A 321 -28.57 -10.98 -33.69
N SER A 322 -28.58 -12.15 -33.05
CA SER A 322 -27.49 -12.63 -32.18
C SER A 322 -26.16 -12.74 -32.92
N THR A 323 -26.20 -13.28 -34.15
CA THR A 323 -25.02 -13.43 -34.99
C THR A 323 -24.47 -12.07 -35.44
N ASN A 324 -25.35 -11.14 -35.83
CA ASN A 324 -24.97 -9.78 -36.23
C ASN A 324 -24.36 -9.00 -35.07
N LEU A 325 -24.98 -9.07 -33.89
CA LEU A 325 -24.49 -8.41 -32.68
C LEU A 325 -23.11 -8.96 -32.29
N SER A 326 -22.95 -10.29 -32.27
CA SER A 326 -21.67 -10.94 -31.96
C SER A 326 -20.58 -10.54 -32.95
N SER A 327 -20.90 -10.52 -34.25
CA SER A 327 -19.95 -10.11 -35.29
C SER A 327 -19.52 -8.66 -35.13
N LYS A 328 -20.46 -7.73 -34.89
CA LYS A 328 -20.15 -6.30 -34.70
C LYS A 328 -19.33 -6.05 -33.44
N LEU A 329 -19.66 -6.72 -32.33
CA LEU A 329 -18.88 -6.62 -31.10
C LEU A 329 -17.45 -7.13 -31.30
N ASN A 330 -17.28 -8.26 -31.99
CA ASN A 330 -15.97 -8.80 -32.30
C ASN A 330 -15.14 -7.87 -33.18
N GLU A 331 -15.73 -7.25 -34.20
CA GLU A 331 -15.04 -6.25 -35.02
C GLU A 331 -14.66 -5.00 -34.23
N LEU A 332 -15.57 -4.50 -33.38
CA LEU A 332 -15.31 -3.34 -32.52
C LEU A 332 -14.15 -3.62 -31.57
N ILE A 333 -14.18 -4.76 -30.87
CA ILE A 333 -13.12 -5.19 -29.95
C ILE A 333 -11.79 -5.31 -30.70
N LYS A 334 -11.79 -5.94 -31.87
CA LYS A 334 -10.57 -6.10 -32.69
C LYS A 334 -9.99 -4.76 -33.12
N THR A 335 -10.85 -3.83 -33.53
CA THR A 335 -10.45 -2.47 -33.95
C THR A 335 -9.85 -1.71 -32.77
N GLU A 336 -10.50 -1.75 -31.61
CA GLU A 336 -10.05 -1.03 -30.42
C GLU A 336 -8.72 -1.58 -29.89
N ILE A 337 -8.55 -2.91 -29.92
CA ILE A 337 -7.28 -3.56 -29.57
C ILE A 337 -6.14 -3.11 -30.50
N GLU A 338 -6.36 -3.04 -31.81
CA GLU A 338 -5.33 -2.59 -32.77
C GLU A 338 -5.01 -1.09 -32.63
N ASN A 339 -6.01 -0.26 -32.33
CA ASN A 339 -5.81 1.15 -32.01
C ASN A 339 -4.95 1.33 -30.75
N LEU A 340 -5.30 0.62 -29.67
CA LEU A 340 -4.53 0.62 -28.42
C LEU A 340 -3.10 0.15 -28.66
N LYS A 341 -2.91 -0.94 -29.40
CA LYS A 341 -1.58 -1.49 -29.72
C LYS A 341 -0.72 -0.49 -30.49
N THR A 342 -1.32 0.24 -31.44
CA THR A 342 -0.63 1.28 -32.21
C THR A 342 -0.27 2.47 -31.33
N SER A 343 -1.19 2.95 -30.48
CA SER A 343 -0.93 4.03 -29.53
C SER A 343 0.21 3.68 -28.57
N VAL A 344 0.14 2.51 -27.93
CA VAL A 344 1.17 2.04 -26.99
C VAL A 344 2.53 1.89 -27.67
N ASN A 345 2.57 1.38 -28.90
CA ASN A 345 3.82 1.27 -29.65
C ASN A 345 4.43 2.64 -29.97
N ASN A 346 3.61 3.63 -30.31
CA ASN A 346 4.07 4.99 -30.56
C ASN A 346 4.64 5.61 -29.28
N ASP A 347 3.96 5.48 -28.15
CA ASP A 347 4.43 5.98 -26.85
C ASP A 347 5.76 5.31 -26.45
N LEU A 348 5.87 3.99 -26.64
CA LEU A 348 7.09 3.24 -26.38
C LEU A 348 8.26 3.72 -27.25
N LEU A 349 7.99 4.03 -28.52
CA LEU A 349 8.99 4.52 -29.47
C LEU A 349 9.45 5.94 -29.11
N GLN A 350 8.52 6.81 -28.69
CA GLN A 350 8.86 8.15 -28.19
C GLN A 350 9.68 8.11 -26.90
N LEU A 351 9.32 7.24 -25.95
CA LEU A 351 10.09 7.00 -24.74
C LEU A 351 11.49 6.49 -25.04
N LYS A 352 11.62 5.53 -25.97
CA LYS A 352 12.92 4.99 -26.38
C LYS A 352 13.81 6.07 -27.00
N ASN A 353 13.25 6.91 -27.87
CA ASN A 353 13.99 8.00 -28.49
C ASN A 353 14.41 9.07 -27.47
N SER A 354 13.50 9.44 -26.55
CA SER A 354 13.78 10.40 -25.49
C SER A 354 14.89 9.88 -24.55
N ASN A 355 14.84 8.61 -24.17
CA ASN A 355 15.88 7.98 -23.36
C ASN A 355 17.23 7.91 -24.10
N ALA A 356 17.24 7.61 -25.39
CA ALA A 356 18.46 7.62 -26.19
C ALA A 356 19.10 9.01 -26.25
N GLN A 357 18.29 10.07 -26.40
CA GLN A 357 18.77 11.45 -26.36
C GLN A 357 19.36 11.81 -24.99
N ASN A 358 18.62 11.49 -23.89
CA ASN A 358 19.11 11.75 -22.54
C ASN A 358 20.44 11.04 -22.25
N ILE A 359 20.62 9.81 -22.72
CA ILE A 359 21.89 9.07 -22.60
C ILE A 359 23.01 9.78 -23.37
N SER A 360 22.73 10.24 -24.59
CA SER A 360 23.70 11.00 -25.40
C SER A 360 24.11 12.31 -24.72
N ASP A 361 23.15 13.05 -24.17
CA ASP A 361 23.40 14.32 -23.48
C ASP A 361 24.24 14.10 -22.21
N LEU A 362 23.94 13.04 -21.45
CA LEU A 362 24.72 12.62 -20.28
C LEU A 362 26.15 12.23 -20.66
N ASP A 363 26.35 11.47 -21.74
CA ASP A 363 27.68 11.10 -22.24
C ASP A 363 28.49 12.35 -22.64
N GLY A 364 27.84 13.32 -23.30
CA GLY A 364 28.46 14.61 -23.62
C GLY A 364 28.88 15.40 -22.37
N LEU A 365 28.00 15.50 -21.37
CA LEU A 365 28.31 16.16 -20.09
C LEU A 365 29.47 15.48 -19.37
N VAL A 366 29.49 14.15 -19.30
CA VAL A 366 30.57 13.39 -18.66
C VAL A 366 31.92 13.62 -19.36
N LYS A 367 31.94 13.65 -20.70
CA LYS A 367 33.15 13.96 -21.46
C LYS A 367 33.66 15.37 -21.19
N ASN A 368 32.76 16.36 -21.18
CA ASN A 368 33.13 17.74 -20.89
C ASN A 368 33.71 17.89 -19.47
N ILE A 369 33.03 17.34 -18.46
CA ILE A 369 33.52 17.35 -17.08
C ILE A 369 34.88 16.65 -16.98
N SER A 370 35.07 15.53 -17.67
CA SER A 370 36.35 14.81 -17.67
C SER A 370 37.48 15.66 -18.29
N SER A 371 37.18 16.39 -19.36
CA SER A 371 38.11 17.33 -19.98
C SER A 371 38.46 18.48 -19.03
N ASP A 372 37.45 19.12 -18.43
CA ASP A 372 37.65 20.24 -17.49
C ASP A 372 38.47 19.82 -16.26
N ILE A 373 38.23 18.62 -15.72
CA ILE A 373 39.03 18.07 -14.62
C ILE A 373 40.49 17.88 -15.08
N ASN A 374 40.71 17.33 -16.27
CA ASN A 374 42.04 17.08 -16.79
C ASN A 374 42.81 18.39 -17.05
N ASP A 375 42.13 19.40 -17.60
CA ASP A 375 42.70 20.73 -17.81
C ASP A 375 43.07 21.39 -16.48
N ASN A 376 42.20 21.31 -15.47
CA ASN A 376 42.50 21.81 -14.13
C ASN A 376 43.68 21.09 -13.47
N ILE A 377 43.80 19.78 -13.62
CA ILE A 377 44.98 19.01 -13.14
C ILE A 377 46.25 19.53 -13.82
N ASN A 378 46.22 19.74 -15.14
CA ASN A 378 47.35 20.26 -15.90
C ASN A 378 47.71 21.69 -15.49
N LEU A 379 46.71 22.54 -15.22
CA LEU A 379 46.91 23.90 -14.72
C LEU A 379 47.55 23.94 -13.33
N LEU A 380 47.25 22.97 -12.46
CA LEU A 380 47.83 22.86 -11.12
C LEU A 380 49.25 22.25 -11.13
N LYS A 381 49.57 21.42 -12.12
CA LYS A 381 50.86 20.74 -12.21
C LYS A 381 52.05 21.71 -12.28
N SER A 382 52.01 22.68 -13.19
CA SER A 382 53.14 23.61 -13.39
C SER A 382 53.42 24.51 -12.17
N PRO A 383 52.41 25.12 -11.50
CA PRO A 383 52.62 25.84 -10.26
C PRO A 383 53.23 24.99 -9.15
N ILE A 384 52.80 23.72 -9.01
CA ILE A 384 53.36 22.81 -8.00
C ILE A 384 54.83 22.50 -8.30
N GLU A 385 55.18 22.22 -9.56
CA GLU A 385 56.58 22.02 -9.97
C GLU A 385 57.44 23.26 -9.70
N LYS A 386 56.93 24.47 -10.01
CA LYS A 386 57.63 25.73 -9.70
C LYS A 386 57.85 25.94 -8.20
N LEU A 387 56.84 25.65 -7.37
CA LEU A 387 56.96 25.75 -5.92
C LEU A 387 58.00 24.76 -5.37
N LEU A 388 58.05 23.55 -5.93
CA LEU A 388 59.05 22.55 -5.58
C LEU A 388 60.46 23.03 -5.92
N ASP A 389 60.67 23.53 -7.14
CA ASP A 389 61.96 24.07 -7.58
C ASP A 389 62.41 25.26 -6.71
N GLN A 390 61.49 26.18 -6.40
CA GLN A 390 61.76 27.32 -5.51
C GLN A 390 62.14 26.87 -4.10
N THR A 391 61.45 25.86 -3.56
CA THR A 391 61.74 25.29 -2.24
C THR A 391 63.13 24.68 -2.22
N ASN A 392 63.48 23.89 -3.22
CA ASN A 392 64.80 23.26 -3.35
C ASN A 392 65.90 24.31 -3.48
N SER A 393 65.72 25.31 -4.34
CA SER A 393 66.69 26.40 -4.53
C SER A 393 66.89 27.23 -3.24
N THR A 394 65.81 27.51 -2.51
CA THR A 394 65.90 28.21 -1.22
C THR A 394 66.66 27.37 -0.20
N MET A 395 66.39 26.07 -0.13
CA MET A 395 67.08 25.15 0.76
C MET A 395 68.57 25.07 0.46
N GLU A 396 68.96 24.95 -0.82
CA GLU A 396 70.36 24.98 -1.24
C GLU A 396 71.04 26.29 -0.87
N THR A 397 70.36 27.42 -1.03
CA THR A 397 70.89 28.74 -0.67
C THR A 397 71.16 28.84 0.82
N ILE A 398 70.23 28.38 1.67
CA ILE A 398 70.41 28.36 3.13
C ILE A 398 71.59 27.46 3.52
N LEU A 399 71.67 26.27 2.93
CA LEU A 399 72.73 25.31 3.20
C LEU A 399 74.11 25.88 2.83
N ASN A 400 74.20 26.49 1.64
CA ASN A 400 75.48 27.01 1.12
C ASN A 400 75.90 28.30 1.80
N ASN A 401 74.98 29.21 2.11
CA ASN A 401 75.35 30.53 2.61
C ASN A 401 75.43 30.58 4.13
N LEU A 402 74.47 30.01 4.85
CA LEU A 402 74.43 30.15 6.30
C LEU A 402 75.38 29.13 6.95
N ILE A 403 75.16 27.84 6.66
CA ILE A 403 75.89 26.76 7.33
C ILE A 403 77.37 26.80 6.96
N LYS A 404 77.71 26.98 5.67
CA LYS A 404 79.11 27.01 5.24
C LYS A 404 79.86 28.21 5.82
N THR A 405 79.28 29.41 5.77
CA THR A 405 79.92 30.61 6.32
C THR A 405 80.16 30.48 7.82
N GLU A 406 79.21 29.89 8.54
CA GLU A 406 79.33 29.70 9.99
C GLU A 406 80.37 28.61 10.33
N ILE A 407 80.44 27.53 9.55
CA ILE A 407 81.53 26.53 9.64
C ILE A 407 82.90 27.17 9.37
N ASP A 408 83.02 27.99 8.33
CA ASP A 408 84.28 28.66 7.98
C ASP A 408 84.70 29.65 9.08
N ALA A 409 83.75 30.40 9.66
CA ALA A 409 84.01 31.30 10.78
C ALA A 409 84.45 30.54 12.06
N LEU A 410 83.81 29.41 12.35
CA LEU A 410 84.21 28.52 13.45
C LEU A 410 85.60 27.94 13.22
N LYS A 411 85.89 27.50 12.00
CA LYS A 411 87.21 26.96 11.63
C LYS A 411 88.32 27.98 11.85
N ASN A 412 88.13 29.22 11.38
CA ASN A 412 89.07 30.32 11.60
C ASN A 412 89.27 30.63 13.09
N SER A 413 88.19 30.57 13.88
CA SER A 413 88.26 30.79 15.33
C SER A 413 89.06 29.69 16.04
N VAL A 414 88.88 28.43 15.65
CA VAL A 414 89.65 27.29 16.16
C VAL A 414 91.13 27.40 15.77
N GLU A 415 91.45 27.76 14.53
CA GLU A 415 92.84 27.96 14.10
C GLU A 415 93.55 29.06 14.90
N ASN A 416 92.86 30.17 15.20
CA ASN A 416 93.38 31.25 16.05
C ASN A 416 93.59 30.80 17.50
N LEU A 417 92.65 30.03 18.07
CA LEU A 417 92.83 29.45 19.41
C LEU A 417 94.04 28.51 19.46
N ASN A 418 94.23 27.67 18.42
CA ASN A 418 95.38 26.77 18.34
C ASN A 418 96.71 27.54 18.23
N SER A 419 96.78 28.62 17.46
CA SER A 419 98.01 29.43 17.37
C SER A 419 98.33 30.12 18.71
N LYS A 420 97.32 30.66 19.40
CA LYS A 420 97.47 31.19 20.76
C LYS A 420 97.91 30.13 21.76
N ALA A 421 97.35 28.92 21.68
CA ALA A 421 97.77 27.81 22.53
C ALA A 421 99.24 27.44 22.28
N SER A 422 99.69 27.41 21.02
CA SER A 422 101.10 27.17 20.67
C SER A 422 102.02 28.24 21.27
N THR A 423 101.73 29.53 21.05
CA THR A 423 102.55 30.61 21.61
C THR A 423 102.59 30.61 23.15
N THR A 424 101.49 30.23 23.79
CA THR A 424 101.43 30.04 25.24
C THR A 424 102.30 28.86 25.67
N SER A 425 102.29 27.76 24.92
CA SER A 425 103.14 26.59 25.16
C SER A 425 104.63 26.96 25.03
N ASP A 426 105.02 27.68 23.98
CA ASP A 426 106.40 28.14 23.76
C ASP A 426 106.87 29.05 24.91
N SER A 427 105.99 29.97 25.34
CA SER A 427 106.27 30.85 26.49
C SER A 427 106.43 30.06 27.78
N ALA A 428 105.61 29.02 28.00
CA ALA A 428 105.73 28.15 29.16
C ALA A 428 107.04 27.34 29.15
N GLU A 429 107.50 26.91 27.97
CA GLU A 429 108.78 26.22 27.81
C GLU A 429 109.98 27.15 28.07
N LEU A 430 109.94 28.39 27.56
CA LEU A 430 110.94 29.42 27.87
C LEU A 430 111.03 29.70 29.36
N LEU A 431 109.89 29.94 30.03
CA LEU A 431 109.84 30.14 31.48
C LEU A 431 110.42 28.94 32.24
N LYS A 432 110.10 27.71 31.81
CA LYS A 432 110.67 26.50 32.40
C LYS A 432 112.20 26.46 32.26
N ASN A 433 112.74 26.86 31.10
CA ASN A 433 114.17 26.93 30.85
C ASN A 433 114.86 28.03 31.68
N GLU A 434 114.26 29.21 31.77
CA GLU A 434 114.75 30.32 32.62
C GLU A 434 114.78 29.92 34.10
N ILE A 435 113.72 29.27 34.59
CA ILE A 435 113.66 28.74 35.97
C ILE A 435 114.79 27.73 36.21
N ASN A 436 115.04 26.82 35.26
CA ASN A 436 116.13 25.85 35.38
C ASN A 436 117.51 26.53 35.38
N ALA A 437 117.73 27.54 34.54
CA ALA A 437 118.97 28.31 34.49
C ALA A 437 119.21 29.08 35.81
N LEU A 438 118.18 29.76 36.32
CA LEU A 438 118.22 30.43 37.63
C LEU A 438 118.54 29.44 38.75
N LYS A 439 117.88 28.27 38.76
CA LYS A 439 118.13 27.21 39.74
C LYS A 439 119.59 26.75 39.72
N ASN A 440 120.19 26.56 38.54
CA ASN A 440 121.59 26.16 38.42
C ASN A 440 122.54 27.27 38.88
N SER A 441 122.33 28.52 38.44
CA SER A 441 123.14 29.67 38.87
C SER A 441 123.14 29.85 40.39
N VAL A 442 121.96 29.74 41.03
CA VAL A 442 121.83 29.81 42.49
C VAL A 442 122.59 28.66 43.16
N ASN A 443 122.51 27.44 42.62
CA ASN A 443 123.27 26.31 43.15
C ASN A 443 124.79 26.50 43.03
N ASP A 444 125.25 27.08 41.93
CA ASP A 444 126.66 27.40 41.70
C ASP A 444 127.15 28.47 42.69
N ASP A 445 126.38 29.56 42.87
CA ASP A 445 126.66 30.61 43.85
C ASP A 445 126.72 30.07 45.29
N ILE A 446 125.76 29.20 45.66
CA ILE A 446 125.75 28.52 46.97
C ILE A 446 127.01 27.65 47.12
N SER A 447 127.41 26.93 46.08
CA SER A 447 128.62 26.08 46.11
C SER A 447 129.90 26.90 46.24
N LEU A 448 129.98 28.04 45.54
CA LEU A 448 131.10 28.99 45.62
C LEU A 448 131.20 29.59 47.02
N LEU A 449 130.07 30.05 47.57
CA LEU A 449 129.99 30.56 48.94
C LEU A 449 130.42 29.49 49.95
N HIS A 450 129.95 28.25 49.78
CA HIS A 450 130.37 27.13 50.63
C HIS A 450 131.88 26.92 50.58
N SER A 451 132.49 26.98 49.38
CA SER A 451 133.95 26.86 49.22
C SER A 451 134.71 27.99 49.92
N TYR A 452 134.28 29.25 49.75
CA TYR A 452 134.91 30.39 50.44
C TYR A 452 134.80 30.30 51.96
N VAL A 453 133.64 29.91 52.47
CA VAL A 453 133.43 29.69 53.91
C VAL A 453 134.34 28.56 54.39
N ALA A 454 134.41 27.44 53.66
CA ALA A 454 135.28 26.32 54.01
C ALA A 454 136.77 26.73 54.04
N SER A 455 137.25 27.47 53.03
CA SER A 455 138.63 27.99 53.00
C SER A 455 138.92 28.97 54.15
N SER A 456 137.96 29.85 54.47
CA SER A 456 138.08 30.79 55.57
C SER A 456 138.15 30.06 56.91
N VAL A 457 137.30 29.05 57.11
CA VAL A 457 137.32 28.17 58.29
C VAL A 457 138.64 27.41 58.38
N SER A 458 139.16 26.87 57.29
CA SER A 458 140.47 26.20 57.27
C SER A 458 141.59 27.15 57.68
N SER A 459 141.62 28.37 57.11
CA SER A 459 142.63 29.39 57.43
C SER A 459 142.56 29.83 58.89
N LEU A 460 141.34 29.98 59.44
CA LEU A 460 141.12 30.22 60.87
C LEU A 460 141.64 29.06 61.71
N ASN A 461 141.38 27.82 61.29
CA ASN A 461 141.82 26.62 62.00
C ASN A 461 143.35 26.50 62.01
N ASP A 462 144.02 26.80 60.88
CA ASP A 462 145.48 26.88 60.79
C ASP A 462 146.06 27.99 61.68
N SER A 463 145.39 29.15 61.72
CA SER A 463 145.77 30.25 62.62
C SER A 463 145.63 29.85 64.10
N ILE A 464 144.53 29.20 64.48
CA ILE A 464 144.32 28.64 65.82
C ILE A 464 145.40 27.61 66.16
N LYS A 465 145.75 26.73 65.20
CA LYS A 465 146.83 25.76 65.36
C LYS A 465 148.17 26.46 65.59
N GLY A 466 148.52 27.47 64.81
CA GLY A 466 149.73 28.26 64.99
C GLY A 466 149.77 29.01 66.33
N ILE A 467 148.63 29.55 66.79
CA ILE A 467 148.49 30.13 68.13
C ILE A 467 148.74 29.07 69.20
N ASN A 468 148.15 27.88 69.08
CA ASN A 468 148.35 26.77 70.02
C ASN A 468 149.80 26.27 70.05
N GLU A 469 150.48 26.22 68.90
CA GLU A 469 151.91 25.89 68.81
C GLU A 469 152.75 26.97 69.50
N THR A 470 152.46 28.25 69.28
CA THR A 470 153.13 29.37 69.94
C THR A 470 152.91 29.34 71.46
N LEU A 471 151.68 29.10 71.91
CA LEU A 471 151.34 28.89 73.32
C LEU A 471 152.08 27.70 73.92
N SER A 472 152.20 26.59 73.18
CA SER A 472 152.97 25.42 73.61
C SER A 472 154.46 25.74 73.73
N GLN A 473 155.03 26.50 72.79
CA GLN A 473 156.42 26.97 72.85
C GLN A 473 156.64 27.91 74.04
N LEU A 474 155.73 28.87 74.27
CA LEU A 474 155.73 29.76 75.43
C LEU A 474 155.63 28.98 76.73
N SER A 475 154.75 27.98 76.80
CA SER A 475 154.65 27.08 77.96
C SER A 475 155.95 26.32 78.20
N ALA A 476 156.60 25.83 77.15
CA ALA A 476 157.91 25.16 77.26
C ALA A 476 159.02 26.13 77.69
N GLN A 477 159.02 27.36 77.17
CA GLN A 477 159.96 28.42 77.59
C GLN A 477 159.73 28.82 79.05
N LEU A 478 158.48 28.98 79.48
CA LEU A 478 158.11 29.23 80.88
C LEU A 478 158.54 28.08 81.78
N SER A 479 158.41 26.82 81.33
CA SER A 479 158.90 25.65 82.05
C SER A 479 160.44 25.71 82.20
N LYS A 480 161.18 26.04 81.14
CA LYS A 480 162.64 26.25 81.20
C LYS A 480 163.04 27.42 82.09
N LEU A 481 162.24 28.50 82.08
CA LEU A 481 162.46 29.66 82.96
C LEU A 481 162.19 29.31 84.42
N SER A 482 161.19 28.46 84.69
CA SER A 482 160.90 27.89 86.01
C SER A 482 162.06 27.01 86.46
N GLU A 483 162.57 26.12 85.62
CA GLU A 483 163.76 25.30 85.92
C GLU A 483 165.00 26.17 86.18
N ALA A 484 165.24 27.21 85.38
CA ALA A 484 166.33 28.16 85.60
C ALA A 484 166.17 28.94 86.90
N LYS A 485 164.95 29.37 87.23
CA LYS A 485 164.61 29.99 88.52
C LYS A 485 164.86 29.04 89.68
N ASP A 486 164.50 27.77 89.57
CA ASP A 486 164.74 26.75 90.59
C ASP A 486 166.25 26.44 90.72
N THR A 487 167.02 26.55 89.64
CA THR A 487 168.49 26.43 89.64
C THR A 487 169.15 27.64 90.33
N ILE A 488 168.69 28.86 90.07
CA ILE A 488 169.15 30.10 90.73
C ILE A 488 168.83 30.09 92.23
N ASN A 489 167.67 29.53 92.63
CA ASN A 489 167.32 29.35 94.04
C ASN A 489 168.18 28.28 94.75
N HIS A 490 168.85 27.38 94.02
CA HIS A 490 169.75 26.37 94.59
C HIS A 490 171.23 26.81 94.67
N GLU A 491 171.65 27.81 93.91
CA GLU A 491 172.99 28.42 94.02
C GLU A 491 173.06 29.58 95.05
N SER A 492 171.96 29.87 95.74
CA SER A 492 171.90 30.81 96.87
C SER A 492 171.68 30.10 98.21
N ILE A 493 172.56 29.14 98.55
CA ILE A 493 172.97 28.83 99.94
C ILE A 493 174.47 28.52 99.94
#